data_AF-A0AAN9V4K3-F1
#
_entry.id   AF-A0AAN9V4K3-F1
#
_cell.length_a   1.000
_cell.length_b   1.000
_cell.length_c   1.000
_cell.angle_alpha   90.00
_cell.angle_beta   90.00
_cell.angle_gamma   90.00
#
_symmetry.space_group_name_H-M   'P 1'
#
loop_
_entity.id
_entity.type
_entity.pdbx_description
1 polymer ?
#
loop_
_entity_poly.entity_id
_entity_poly.type
_entity_poly.pdbx_seq_one_letter_code
_entity_poly.pdbx_strand_id
1 'polypeptide(L)'
;MSLTSTLHCEIPLSAEKKCPYFFLTAGQCRDSTCGPNAKCASTGRQCVCSPGYYGRPPFKQCRLESDPECINDVGCPDNQACRDRLCLSPCGWTCSPDHRCIVQNHKAKCGPSIYPTAAPRPVA
;
A
#
# COMPACT_ATOMS: atom_id res chain seq x y z
N MET A 1 -13.67 -50.51 -6.45
CA MET A 1 -12.99 -49.63 -7.43
C MET A 1 -13.87 -48.40 -7.58
N SER A 2 -13.61 -47.39 -6.76
CA SER A 2 -14.54 -46.29 -6.48
C SER A 2 -14.43 -45.20 -7.53
N LEU A 3 -15.50 -44.99 -8.29
CA LEU A 3 -15.70 -43.81 -9.13
C LEU A 3 -16.68 -42.89 -8.39
N THR A 4 -16.16 -41.95 -7.60
CA THR A 4 -16.94 -40.80 -7.11
C THR A 4 -16.25 -39.54 -7.59
N SER A 5 -16.59 -39.17 -8.83
CA SER A 5 -16.38 -37.82 -9.35
C SER A 5 -17.38 -36.91 -8.63
N THR A 6 -16.89 -36.08 -7.71
CA THR A 6 -17.70 -35.00 -7.11
C THR A 6 -16.93 -33.71 -7.27
N LEU A 7 -16.98 -33.18 -8.49
CA LEU A 7 -16.63 -31.81 -8.80
C LEU A 7 -17.91 -30.97 -8.67
N HIS A 8 -18.20 -30.47 -7.47
CA HIS A 8 -19.05 -29.29 -7.30
C HIS A 8 -18.94 -28.74 -5.88
N CYS A 9 -18.40 -27.53 -5.76
CA CYS A 9 -18.73 -26.67 -4.63
C CYS A 9 -19.75 -25.68 -5.19
N GLU A 10 -21.04 -25.97 -5.00
CA GLU A 10 -22.11 -24.98 -5.17
C GLU A 10 -21.87 -23.86 -4.16
N ILE A 11 -21.76 -22.64 -4.68
CA ILE A 11 -21.47 -21.41 -3.95
C ILE A 11 -22.81 -20.75 -3.61
N PRO A 12 -23.15 -20.45 -2.34
CA PRO A 12 -23.99 -19.30 -2.07
C PRO A 12 -23.13 -18.03 -2.09
N LEU A 13 -23.39 -17.21 -3.11
CA LEU A 13 -22.86 -15.87 -3.35
C LEU A 13 -23.20 -14.93 -2.18
N SER A 14 -22.41 -14.88 -1.10
CA SER A 14 -22.37 -13.74 -0.16
C SER A 14 -21.34 -13.93 0.95
N ALA A 15 -20.11 -13.48 0.73
CA ALA A 15 -19.27 -12.81 1.72
C ALA A 15 -17.89 -12.53 1.10
N GLU A 16 -17.58 -11.24 0.95
CA GLU A 16 -16.41 -10.69 0.28
C GLU A 16 -15.11 -10.82 1.09
N LYS A 17 -14.85 -11.98 1.69
CA LYS A 17 -13.56 -12.28 2.34
C LYS A 17 -12.97 -13.52 1.71
N LYS A 18 -12.39 -13.27 0.52
CA LYS A 18 -11.44 -14.10 -0.23
C LYS A 18 -10.88 -15.25 0.60
N CYS A 19 -11.33 -16.47 0.32
CA CYS A 19 -10.95 -17.66 1.06
C CYS A 19 -9.42 -17.74 1.25
N PRO A 20 -8.92 -17.97 2.49
CA PRO A 20 -7.50 -18.19 2.77
C PRO A 20 -7.04 -19.63 2.40
N TYR A 21 -7.59 -20.21 1.33
CA TYR A 21 -7.51 -21.64 1.00
C TYR A 21 -6.20 -22.08 0.31
N PHE A 22 -5.06 -21.51 0.71
CA PHE A 22 -3.73 -21.93 0.26
C PHE A 22 -2.81 -22.21 1.46
N PHE A 23 -3.27 -23.03 2.41
CA PHE A 23 -2.42 -23.45 3.52
C PHE A 23 -2.34 -24.96 3.75
N LEU A 24 -2.87 -25.82 2.86
CA LEU A 24 -2.94 -27.27 3.17
C LEU A 24 -2.37 -28.26 2.15
N THR A 25 -1.70 -27.80 1.10
CA THR A 25 -0.76 -28.69 0.36
C THR A 25 0.61 -28.00 0.29
N ALA A 26 1.61 -28.67 0.86
CA ALA A 26 2.92 -28.14 1.16
C ALA A 26 3.62 -27.49 -0.05
N GLY A 27 3.53 -26.16 -0.16
CA GLY A 27 4.42 -25.35 -0.97
C GLY A 27 4.41 -25.65 -2.47
N GLN A 28 3.24 -25.68 -3.10
CA GLN A 28 3.14 -25.71 -4.57
C GLN A 28 2.27 -24.57 -5.11
N CYS A 29 2.90 -23.48 -5.55
CA CYS A 29 2.29 -22.43 -6.36
C CYS A 29 2.10 -22.88 -7.82
N ARG A 30 1.21 -22.16 -8.52
CA ARG A 30 1.08 -22.14 -9.98
C ARG A 30 0.85 -20.69 -10.41
N ASP A 31 1.10 -20.37 -11.67
CA ASP A 31 1.01 -18.97 -12.15
C ASP A 31 -0.37 -18.35 -11.91
N SER A 32 -1.45 -19.15 -12.00
CA SER A 32 -2.81 -18.71 -11.67
C SER A 32 -3.00 -18.25 -10.22
N THR A 33 -2.16 -18.73 -9.29
CA THR A 33 -2.25 -18.45 -7.86
C THR A 33 -1.40 -17.23 -7.44
N CYS A 34 -0.38 -16.87 -8.22
CA CYS A 34 0.61 -15.87 -7.84
C CYS A 34 0.17 -14.40 -8.00
N GLY A 35 -0.96 -14.16 -8.69
CA GLY A 35 -1.46 -12.82 -8.96
C GLY A 35 -0.78 -12.14 -10.16
N PRO A 36 -1.25 -10.96 -10.57
CA PRO A 36 -0.74 -10.27 -11.75
C PRO A 36 0.74 -9.92 -11.59
N ASN A 37 1.49 -10.02 -12.68
CA ASN A 37 2.93 -9.75 -12.76
C ASN A 37 3.82 -10.62 -11.85
N ALA A 38 3.30 -11.71 -11.32
CA ALA A 38 4.05 -12.70 -10.56
C ALA A 38 4.02 -14.06 -11.27
N LYS A 39 5.09 -14.85 -11.11
CA LYS A 39 5.23 -16.21 -11.62
C LYS A 39 5.56 -17.16 -10.48
N CYS A 40 5.20 -18.43 -10.62
CA CYS A 40 5.65 -19.43 -9.67
C CYS A 40 7.15 -19.72 -9.89
N ALA A 41 7.95 -19.68 -8.83
CA ALA A 41 9.36 -20.03 -8.91
C ALA A 41 9.53 -21.50 -9.34
N SER A 42 10.65 -21.85 -9.97
CA SER A 42 10.95 -23.21 -10.41
C SER A 42 10.95 -24.25 -9.28
N THR A 43 11.13 -23.80 -8.03
CA THR A 43 11.01 -24.65 -6.83
C THR A 43 9.58 -25.05 -6.52
N GLY A 44 8.59 -24.45 -7.20
CA GLY A 44 7.18 -24.61 -6.95
C GLY A 44 6.72 -23.96 -5.64
N ARG A 45 7.61 -23.45 -4.79
CA ARG A 45 7.26 -23.15 -3.38
C ARG A 45 6.84 -21.72 -3.12
N GLN A 46 7.16 -20.81 -4.03
CA GLN A 46 7.01 -19.38 -3.80
C GLN A 46 6.70 -18.66 -5.10
N CYS A 47 5.85 -17.64 -5.00
CA CYS A 47 5.62 -16.70 -6.09
C CYS A 47 6.74 -15.65 -6.11
N VAL A 48 7.27 -15.37 -7.30
CA VAL A 48 8.30 -14.36 -7.55
C VAL A 48 7.76 -13.35 -8.54
N CYS A 49 8.15 -12.08 -8.42
CA CYS A 49 7.75 -11.08 -9.40
C CYS A 49 8.44 -11.33 -10.76
N SER A 50 7.73 -11.04 -11.84
CA SER A 50 8.32 -11.05 -13.19
C SER A 50 9.45 -10.03 -13.28
N PRO A 51 10.44 -10.23 -14.19
CA PRO A 51 11.54 -9.29 -14.34
C PRO A 51 11.04 -7.85 -14.56
N GLY A 52 11.59 -6.91 -13.81
CA GLY A 52 11.18 -5.49 -13.79
C GLY A 52 10.09 -5.15 -12.77
N TYR A 53 9.48 -6.15 -12.13
CA TYR A 53 8.48 -5.96 -11.07
C TYR A 53 9.05 -6.33 -9.70
N TYR A 54 8.58 -5.64 -8.67
CA TYR A 54 8.99 -5.81 -7.28
C TYR A 54 7.79 -5.95 -6.35
N GLY A 55 7.96 -6.68 -5.25
CA GLY A 55 6.89 -6.95 -4.30
C GLY A 55 7.09 -8.27 -3.56
N ARG A 56 6.09 -8.65 -2.75
CA ARG A 56 6.05 -9.91 -1.99
C ARG A 56 4.74 -10.66 -2.28
N PRO A 57 4.56 -11.24 -3.48
CA PRO A 57 3.39 -12.05 -3.79
C PRO A 57 3.36 -13.31 -2.90
N PRO A 58 2.17 -13.86 -2.58
CA PRO A 58 0.82 -13.42 -2.98
C PRO A 58 0.26 -12.28 -2.11
N PHE A 59 0.94 -11.90 -1.03
CA PHE A 59 0.45 -10.95 -0.03
C PHE A 59 0.50 -9.48 -0.50
N LYS A 60 1.41 -9.16 -1.42
CA LYS A 60 1.50 -7.87 -2.11
C LYS A 60 1.57 -8.06 -3.62
N GLN A 61 0.95 -7.14 -4.35
CA GLN A 61 0.99 -7.07 -5.81
C GLN A 61 2.42 -6.83 -6.29
N CYS A 62 2.85 -7.52 -7.34
CA CYS A 62 4.07 -7.18 -8.05
C CYS A 62 3.79 -5.94 -8.92
N ARG A 63 4.47 -4.83 -8.61
CA ARG A 63 4.37 -3.56 -9.34
C ARG A 63 5.70 -3.21 -9.99
N LEU A 64 5.69 -2.38 -11.02
CA LEU A 64 6.95 -1.89 -11.58
C LEU A 64 7.67 -1.07 -10.52
N GLU A 65 9.00 -1.07 -10.54
CA GLU A 65 9.77 -0.14 -9.69
C GLU A 65 9.40 1.32 -9.98
N SER A 66 9.01 1.60 -11.23
CA SER A 66 8.59 2.90 -11.72
C SER A 66 7.11 3.21 -11.50
N ASP A 67 6.33 2.31 -10.87
CA ASP A 67 4.93 2.61 -10.55
C ASP A 67 4.90 3.72 -9.49
N PRO A 68 4.27 4.86 -9.80
CA PRO A 68 4.17 5.95 -8.84
C PRO A 68 3.28 5.53 -7.67
N GLU A 69 3.58 6.01 -6.48
CA GLU A 69 2.70 5.83 -5.32
C GLU A 69 1.34 6.52 -5.57
N CYS A 70 1.38 7.67 -6.24
CA CYS A 70 0.21 8.46 -6.60
C CYS A 70 0.37 9.17 -7.96
N ILE A 71 -0.76 9.41 -8.63
CA ILE A 71 -0.83 10.29 -9.83
C ILE A 71 -1.39 11.67 -9.46
N ASN A 72 -2.25 11.71 -8.44
CA ASN A 72 -2.91 12.91 -7.93
C ASN A 72 -3.17 12.74 -6.44
N ASP A 73 -3.60 13.83 -5.78
CA ASP A 73 -3.87 13.86 -4.34
C ASP A 73 -4.86 12.78 -3.88
N VAL A 74 -5.85 12.44 -4.71
CA VAL A 74 -6.88 11.41 -4.43
C VAL A 74 -6.27 10.02 -4.26
N GLY A 75 -5.10 9.76 -4.86
CA GLY A 75 -4.36 8.51 -4.67
C GLY A 75 -3.70 8.36 -3.30
N CYS A 76 -3.65 9.43 -2.51
CA CYS A 76 -3.03 9.46 -1.20
C CYS A 76 -4.06 9.39 -0.07
N PRO A 77 -3.65 9.04 1.16
CA PRO A 77 -4.46 9.25 2.35
C PRO A 77 -4.82 10.73 2.56
N ASP A 78 -5.93 11.02 3.24
CA ASP A 78 -6.42 12.39 3.49
C ASP A 78 -5.39 13.36 4.13
N ASN A 79 -4.42 12.81 4.86
CA ASN A 79 -3.36 13.56 5.55
C ASN A 79 -2.09 13.76 4.71
N GLN A 80 -2.09 13.37 3.43
CA GLN A 80 -0.97 13.49 2.50
C GLN A 80 -1.42 14.07 1.16
N ALA A 81 -0.48 14.56 0.37
CA ALA A 81 -0.71 15.09 -0.98
C ALA A 81 0.27 14.43 -1.95
N CYS A 82 -0.12 14.35 -3.22
CA CYS A 82 0.74 13.76 -4.22
C CYS A 82 1.77 14.77 -4.68
N ARG A 83 3.04 14.48 -4.38
CA ARG A 83 4.16 15.30 -4.79
C ARG A 83 5.26 14.42 -5.34
N ASP A 84 5.70 14.75 -6.56
CA ASP A 84 6.77 14.00 -7.23
C ASP A 84 6.50 12.48 -7.27
N ARG A 85 5.23 12.11 -7.49
CA ARG A 85 4.73 10.71 -7.54
C ARG A 85 4.78 9.95 -6.21
N LEU A 86 4.97 10.65 -5.09
CA LEU A 86 4.98 10.12 -3.74
C LEU A 86 3.91 10.80 -2.87
N CYS A 87 3.32 10.06 -1.94
CA CYS A 87 2.38 10.62 -0.98
C CYS A 87 3.13 11.20 0.21
N LEU A 88 3.21 12.53 0.25
CA LEU A 88 3.99 13.26 1.26
C LEU A 88 3.09 14.25 2.01
N SER A 89 3.45 14.58 3.25
CA SER A 89 2.68 15.57 4.02
C SER A 89 2.89 16.99 3.48
N PRO A 90 1.85 17.70 3.01
CA PRO A 90 1.98 19.05 2.45
C PRO A 90 2.51 20.09 3.43
N CYS A 91 2.52 19.79 4.73
CA CYS A 91 3.15 20.63 5.74
C CYS A 91 4.65 20.85 5.48
N GLY A 92 5.37 19.84 4.99
CA GLY A 92 6.83 19.88 4.86
C GLY A 92 7.35 20.88 3.82
N TRP A 93 6.47 21.44 2.98
CA TRP A 93 6.85 22.41 1.95
C TRP A 93 5.92 23.62 1.84
N THR A 94 4.77 23.59 2.53
CA THR A 94 3.79 24.69 2.48
C THR A 94 3.93 25.63 3.67
N CYS A 95 4.21 25.08 4.86
CA CYS A 95 4.30 25.85 6.09
C CYS A 95 5.76 25.98 6.53
N SER A 96 6.10 27.10 7.18
CA SER A 96 7.37 27.21 7.90
C SER A 96 7.44 26.17 9.02
N PRO A 97 8.62 25.55 9.27
CA PRO A 97 8.79 24.52 10.29
C PRO A 97 8.43 24.98 11.70
N ASP A 98 8.49 26.29 11.94
CA ASP A 98 8.21 26.91 13.25
C ASP A 98 6.72 27.20 13.51
N HIS A 99 5.83 26.72 12.62
CA HIS A 99 4.38 26.88 12.73
C HIS A 99 3.68 25.54 12.91
N ARG A 100 2.57 25.56 13.66
CA ARG A 100 1.70 24.39 13.74
C ARG A 100 1.12 24.12 12.35
N CYS A 101 1.16 22.88 11.88
CA CYS A 101 0.52 22.50 10.62
C CYS A 101 -0.44 21.33 10.81
N ILE A 102 -1.62 21.42 10.21
CA ILE A 102 -2.56 20.32 10.07
C ILE A 102 -2.82 20.07 8.59
N VAL A 103 -3.05 18.82 8.21
CA VAL A 103 -3.44 18.45 6.84
C VAL A 103 -4.91 18.08 6.83
N GLN A 104 -5.68 18.66 5.91
CA GLN A 104 -7.08 18.33 5.71
C GLN A 104 -7.38 18.32 4.22
N ASN A 105 -7.95 17.21 3.73
CA ASN A 105 -8.28 17.02 2.31
C ASN A 105 -7.06 17.31 1.41
N HIS A 106 -5.93 16.65 1.73
CA HIS A 106 -4.66 16.77 1.03
C HIS A 106 -4.04 18.18 1.05
N LYS A 107 -4.55 19.11 1.87
CA LYS A 107 -4.09 20.51 1.90
C LYS A 107 -3.54 20.86 3.27
N ALA A 108 -2.39 21.53 3.29
CA ALA A 108 -1.81 22.05 4.52
C ALA A 108 -2.57 23.31 4.99
N LYS A 109 -2.87 23.36 6.29
CA LYS A 109 -3.36 24.56 6.98
C LYS A 109 -2.32 24.93 8.04
N CYS A 110 -1.65 26.07 7.80
CA CYS A 110 -0.66 26.62 8.72
C CYS A 110 -1.37 27.41 9.82
N GLY A 111 -0.96 27.18 11.06
CA GLY A 111 -1.45 27.83 12.26
C GLY A 111 -0.41 28.78 12.86
N PRO A 112 -0.58 29.14 14.15
CA PRO A 112 0.37 30.02 14.84
C PRO A 112 1.74 29.36 15.01
N SER A 113 2.73 30.19 15.38
CA SER A 113 4.06 29.71 15.74
C SER A 113 3.97 28.75 16.91
N ILE A 114 4.68 27.62 16.83
CA ILE A 114 4.81 26.70 17.97
C ILE A 114 5.79 27.23 19.02
N TYR A 115 6.60 28.22 18.64
CA TYR A 115 7.37 29.00 19.59
C TYR A 115 6.46 30.06 20.21
N PRO A 116 6.22 30.00 21.52
CA PRO A 116 5.68 31.16 22.22
C PRO A 116 6.68 32.29 22.00
N THR A 117 6.18 33.43 21.51
CA THR A 117 7.01 34.61 21.25
C THR A 117 7.95 34.84 22.43
N ALA A 118 9.23 35.01 22.10
CA ALA A 118 10.33 35.21 23.02
C ALA A 118 9.88 35.95 24.29
N ALA A 119 10.12 35.33 25.46
CA ALA A 119 10.15 36.08 26.70
C ALA A 119 11.02 37.33 26.44
N PRO A 120 10.58 38.54 26.82
CA PRO A 120 11.38 39.73 26.61
C PRO A 120 12.78 39.48 27.18
N ARG A 121 13.82 39.71 26.38
CA ARG A 121 15.20 39.65 26.87
C ARG A 121 15.25 40.47 28.17
N PRO A 122 15.76 39.94 29.30
CA PRO A 122 15.98 40.77 30.46
C PRO A 122 16.92 41.90 30.02
N VAL A 123 16.41 43.13 30.07
CA VAL A 123 17.23 44.33 29.92
C VAL A 123 18.08 44.35 31.19
N ALA A 124 19.38 44.08 31.02
CA ALA A 124 20.38 44.19 32.07
C ALA A 124 20.60 45.65 32.44
#